data_AF-A0A7S2G6G3-F1
#
_entry.id   AF-A0A7S2G6G3-F1
#
_cell.length_a   1.000
_cell.length_b   1.000
_cell.length_c   1.000
_cell.angle_alpha   90.00
_cell.angle_beta   90.00
_cell.angle_gamma   90.00
#
_symmetry.space_group_name_H-M   'P 1'
#
loop_
_entity.id
_entity.type
_entity.pdbx_description
1 polymer ?
#
loop_
_entity_poly.entity_id
_entity_poly.type
_entity_poly.pdbx_seq_one_letter_code
_entity_poly.pdbx_strand_id
1 'polypeptide(L)'
;VKDDFYNRYLVKNSLLTPVFALFQVNDSRDNLINSAIIDIVDHIRTENIKSLVEHVVDNFSDVFKGVDYVSTFKSIVLKHEQNLEMRGGGADLGAEAGGSTLSSAAEQHRKKVAQEDEDEAYFGEGDDDEIGPQPAPGSLVSYADDPD
;
A
#
# COMPACT_ATOMS: atom_id res chain seq x y z
N VAL A 1 3.86 19.81 -0.97
CA VAL A 1 4.65 20.70 -0.07
C VAL A 1 3.80 21.35 1.01
N LYS A 2 2.60 21.88 0.68
CA LYS A 2 1.72 22.49 1.70
C LYS A 2 1.15 21.46 2.68
N ASP A 3 0.79 20.27 2.20
CA ASP A 3 0.16 19.23 3.04
C ASP A 3 1.09 18.75 4.15
N ASP A 4 2.37 18.55 3.84
CA ASP A 4 3.41 18.22 4.83
C ASP A 4 3.55 19.26 5.95
N PHE A 5 3.47 20.55 5.60
CA PHE A 5 3.50 21.63 6.57
C PHE A 5 2.27 21.58 7.48
N TYR A 6 1.09 21.37 6.91
CA TYR A 6 -0.15 21.26 7.69
C TYR A 6 -0.16 20.02 8.58
N ASN A 7 0.29 18.87 8.09
CA ASN A 7 0.39 17.63 8.87
C ASN A 7 1.32 17.83 10.07
N ARG A 8 2.48 18.45 9.87
CA ARG A 8 3.39 18.80 10.99
C ARG A 8 2.76 19.79 11.96
N TYR A 9 2.01 20.77 11.46
CA TYR A 9 1.32 21.74 12.30
C TYR A 9 0.20 21.10 13.14
N LEU A 10 -0.56 20.17 12.57
CA LEU A 10 -1.59 19.38 13.26
C LEU A 10 -0.98 18.58 14.43
N VAL A 11 0.12 17.87 14.17
CA VAL A 11 0.84 17.07 15.19
C VAL A 11 1.43 17.98 16.27
N LYS A 12 2.22 18.99 15.87
CA LYS A 12 2.96 19.86 16.80
C LYS A 12 2.06 20.56 17.80
N ASN A 13 0.87 20.97 17.36
CA ASN A 13 -0.11 21.67 18.22
C ASN A 13 -1.20 20.73 18.75
N SER A 14 -1.09 19.42 18.48
CA SER A 14 -2.02 18.39 18.95
C SER A 14 -3.50 18.73 18.63
N LEU A 15 -3.74 19.23 17.42
CA LEU A 15 -5.05 19.79 17.03
C LEU A 15 -6.16 18.73 16.90
N LEU A 16 -5.80 17.45 16.87
CA LEU A 16 -6.76 16.34 16.90
C LEU A 16 -7.29 16.05 18.31
N THR A 17 -6.64 16.56 19.36
CA THR A 17 -7.07 16.35 20.75
C THR A 17 -8.51 16.79 21.01
N PRO A 18 -8.92 18.03 20.69
CA PRO A 18 -10.33 18.43 20.88
C PRO A 18 -11.30 17.63 20.02
N VAL A 19 -10.87 17.15 18.86
CA VAL A 19 -11.70 16.32 17.97
C VAL A 19 -12.01 14.98 18.63
N PHE A 20 -11.00 14.30 19.16
CA PHE A 20 -11.20 13.01 19.85
C PHE A 20 -11.80 13.15 21.25
N ALA A 21 -11.60 14.28 21.93
CA ALA A 21 -12.34 14.60 23.14
C ALA A 21 -13.85 14.72 22.85
N LEU A 22 -14.22 15.36 21.74
CA LEU A 22 -15.62 15.44 21.31
C LEU A 22 -16.19 14.06 20.97
N PHE A 23 -15.39 13.20 20.34
CA PHE A 23 -15.77 11.81 20.07
C PHE A 23 -16.11 11.05 21.37
N GLN A 24 -15.28 11.15 22.41
CA GLN A 24 -15.53 10.51 23.71
C GLN A 24 -16.81 11.01 24.38
N VAL A 25 -17.08 12.31 24.34
CA VAL A 25 -18.26 12.91 24.99
C VAL A 25 -19.56 12.52 24.27
N ASN A 26 -19.52 12.30 22.95
CA ASN A 26 -20.70 11.94 22.17
C ASN A 26 -21.13 10.48 22.32
N ASP A 27 -20.26 9.63 22.89
CA ASP A 27 -20.47 8.19 23.05
C ASP A 27 -20.81 7.49 21.71
N SER A 28 -21.17 6.20 21.72
CA SER A 28 -21.54 5.41 20.53
C SER A 28 -22.87 5.79 19.89
N ARG A 29 -23.27 7.07 19.92
CA ARG A 29 -24.45 7.55 19.22
C ARG A 29 -24.13 7.70 17.75
N ASP A 30 -24.88 7.02 16.88
CA ASP A 30 -24.76 7.17 15.42
C ASP A 30 -25.19 8.59 15.01
N ASN A 31 -24.25 9.52 15.06
CA ASN A 31 -24.44 10.91 14.71
C ASN A 31 -23.39 11.36 13.70
N LEU A 32 -23.68 12.47 13.03
CA LEU A 32 -22.83 13.01 11.97
C LEU A 32 -21.40 13.32 12.45
N ILE A 33 -21.22 13.72 13.71
CA ILE A 33 -19.91 14.03 14.27
C ILE A 33 -19.07 12.76 14.36
N ASN A 34 -19.65 11.68 14.89
CA ASN A 34 -18.96 10.39 14.99
C ASN A 34 -18.60 9.85 13.61
N SER A 35 -19.51 9.91 12.64
CA SER A 35 -19.23 9.51 11.25
C SER A 35 -18.10 10.35 10.64
N ALA A 36 -18.11 11.67 10.82
CA ALA A 36 -17.06 12.55 10.29
C ALA A 36 -15.69 12.28 10.93
N ILE A 37 -15.64 11.99 12.24
CA ILE A 37 -14.39 11.67 12.92
C ILE A 37 -13.84 10.33 12.44
N ILE A 38 -14.71 9.33 12.27
CA ILE A 38 -14.32 8.04 11.70
C ILE A 38 -13.76 8.23 10.28
N ASP A 39 -14.42 9.05 9.45
CA ASP A 39 -13.98 9.36 8.10
C ASP A 39 -12.61 10.06 8.07
N ILE A 40 -12.35 11.01 9.00
CA ILE A 40 -11.02 11.64 9.16
C ILE A 40 -9.94 10.59 9.45
N VAL A 41 -10.22 9.64 10.35
CA VAL A 41 -9.27 8.58 10.68
C VAL A 41 -9.07 7.63 9.50
N ASP A 42 -10.15 7.29 8.80
CA ASP A 42 -10.07 6.43 7.61
C ASP A 42 -9.24 7.09 6.51
N HIS A 43 -9.44 8.39 6.27
CA HIS A 43 -8.66 9.16 5.31
C HIS A 43 -7.18 9.19 5.67
N ILE A 44 -6.82 9.49 6.93
CA ILE A 44 -5.43 9.47 7.41
C ILE A 44 -4.77 8.11 7.15
N ARG A 45 -5.49 7.02 7.42
CA ARG A 45 -5.01 5.65 7.19
C ARG A 45 -4.86 5.34 5.70
N THR A 46 -5.86 5.68 4.90
CA THR A 46 -5.94 5.34 3.47
C THR A 46 -4.87 6.09 2.66
N GLU A 47 -4.68 7.38 2.92
CA GLU A 47 -3.59 8.19 2.33
C GLU A 47 -2.21 7.87 2.94
N ASN A 48 -2.18 7.06 4.00
CA ASN A 48 -0.99 6.69 4.75
C ASN A 48 -0.11 7.90 5.13
N ILE A 49 -0.74 8.92 5.73
CA ILE A 49 -0.02 10.10 6.22
C ILE A 49 0.74 9.71 7.48
N LYS A 50 1.95 9.16 7.32
CA LYS A 50 2.70 8.46 8.38
C LYS A 50 2.79 9.21 9.71
N SER A 51 3.06 10.51 9.67
CA SER A 51 3.15 11.35 10.88
C SER A 51 1.81 11.49 11.62
N LEU A 52 0.69 11.53 10.89
CA LEU A 52 -0.64 11.57 11.48
C LEU A 52 -1.08 10.19 11.94
N VAL A 53 -0.74 9.12 11.22
CA VAL A 53 -0.99 7.73 11.65
C VAL A 53 -0.32 7.47 13.01
N GLU A 54 0.98 7.79 13.13
CA GLU A 54 1.75 7.67 14.37
C GLU A 54 1.14 8.55 15.48
N HIS A 55 0.85 9.82 15.19
CA HIS A 55 0.23 10.71 16.17
C HIS A 55 -1.14 10.21 16.65
N VAL A 56 -2.00 9.70 15.75
CA VAL A 56 -3.32 9.22 16.13
C VAL A 56 -3.24 7.98 17.01
N VAL A 57 -2.40 7.01 16.63
CA VAL A 57 -2.27 5.75 17.37
C VAL A 57 -1.60 5.99 18.73
N ASP A 58 -0.51 6.75 18.79
CA ASP A 58 0.22 6.97 20.04
C ASP A 58 -0.59 7.75 21.09
N ASN A 59 -1.47 8.66 20.66
CA ASN A 59 -2.16 9.58 21.58
C ASN A 59 -3.61 9.19 21.84
N PHE A 60 -4.27 8.46 20.92
CA PHE A 60 -5.71 8.23 21.00
C PHE A 60 -6.13 6.76 20.94
N SER A 61 -5.20 5.79 20.91
CA SER A 61 -5.58 4.37 20.88
C SER A 61 -6.55 3.96 21.99
N ASP A 62 -6.37 4.49 23.21
CA ASP A 62 -7.27 4.22 24.34
C ASP A 62 -8.69 4.69 24.11
N VAL A 63 -8.87 5.77 23.33
CA VAL A 63 -10.19 6.33 22.98
C VAL A 63 -11.03 5.33 22.19
N PHE A 64 -10.38 4.49 21.38
CA PHE A 64 -11.07 3.61 20.42
C PHE A 64 -11.13 2.15 20.87
N LYS A 65 -10.50 1.78 21.99
CA LYS A 65 -10.46 0.38 22.46
C LYS A 65 -11.85 -0.25 22.66
N GLY A 66 -12.87 0.55 22.95
CA GLY A 66 -14.26 0.09 23.11
C GLY A 66 -15.15 0.26 21.88
N VAL A 67 -14.59 0.70 20.75
CA VAL A 67 -15.36 0.97 19.52
C VAL A 67 -15.31 -0.24 18.60
N ASP A 68 -16.38 -1.05 18.62
CA ASP A 68 -16.46 -2.31 17.86
C ASP A 68 -17.37 -2.27 16.63
N TYR A 69 -18.18 -1.21 16.47
CA TYR A 69 -19.12 -1.09 15.36
C TYR A 69 -18.46 -0.67 14.03
N VAL A 70 -17.18 -0.27 14.06
CA VAL A 70 -16.37 0.03 12.87
C VAL A 70 -14.98 -0.61 12.97
N SER A 71 -14.42 -1.01 11.83
CA SER A 71 -13.07 -1.59 11.75
C SER A 71 -11.95 -0.56 11.57
N THR A 72 -12.29 0.72 11.36
CA THR A 72 -11.36 1.81 11.03
C THR A 72 -10.24 1.94 12.05
N PHE A 73 -10.57 1.93 13.34
CA PHE A 73 -9.58 2.08 14.41
C PHE A 73 -8.62 0.89 14.52
N LYS A 74 -9.13 -0.34 14.38
CA LYS A 74 -8.28 -1.54 14.31
C LYS A 74 -7.34 -1.48 13.10
N SER A 75 -7.85 -0.95 11.99
CA SER A 75 -7.11 -0.84 10.74
C SER A 75 -6.01 0.24 10.76
N ILE A 76 -6.22 1.37 11.44
CA ILE A 76 -5.17 2.40 11.57
C ILE A 76 -4.05 1.95 12.52
N VAL A 77 -4.37 1.18 13.57
CA VAL A 77 -3.36 0.54 14.42
C VAL A 77 -2.49 -0.43 13.61
N LEU A 78 -3.12 -1.32 12.83
CA LEU A 78 -2.39 -2.23 11.95
C LEU A 78 -1.53 -1.48 10.92
N LYS A 79 -2.04 -0.38 10.37
CA LYS A 79 -1.27 0.47 9.45
C LYS A 79 -0.06 1.10 10.14
N HIS A 80 -0.18 1.50 11.39
CA HIS A 80 0.93 2.03 12.18
C HIS A 80 2.03 0.98 12.36
N GLU A 81 1.66 -0.25 12.75
CA GLU A 81 2.61 -1.37 12.89
C GLU A 81 3.36 -1.64 11.58
N GLN A 82 2.65 -1.71 10.45
CA GLN A 82 3.27 -1.85 9.12
C GLN A 82 4.24 -0.71 8.78
N ASN A 83 3.91 0.52 9.18
CA ASN A 83 4.79 1.68 8.98
C ASN A 83 6.06 1.60 9.83
N LEU A 84 5.98 1.05 11.05
CA LEU A 84 7.14 0.81 11.92
C LEU A 84 8.05 -0.27 11.35
N GLU A 85 7.49 -1.38 10.88
CA GLU A 85 8.24 -2.48 10.26
C GLU A 85 9.02 -2.01 9.03
N MET A 86 8.38 -1.24 8.14
CA MET A 86 9.05 -0.65 6.98
C MET A 86 10.15 0.35 7.36
N ARG A 87 10.04 1.02 8.52
CA ARG A 87 11.05 1.94 9.03
C ARG A 87 12.25 1.20 9.65
N GLY A 88 12.00 0.07 10.32
CA GLY A 88 13.03 -0.77 10.95
C GLY A 88 13.77 -1.70 9.97
N GLY A 89 13.07 -2.27 8.98
CA GLY A 89 13.62 -3.26 8.04
C GLY A 89 14.63 -2.70 7.03
N GLY A 90 14.78 -1.37 6.93
CA GLY A 90 15.79 -0.71 6.09
C GLY A 90 17.10 -0.37 6.81
N ALA A 91 17.14 -0.48 8.15
CA ALA A 91 18.31 -0.06 8.94
C ALA A 91 19.28 -1.21 9.28
N ASP A 92 18.86 -2.47 9.15
CA ASP A 92 19.63 -3.64 9.63
C ASP A 92 20.36 -4.42 8.50
N LEU A 93 20.11 -4.11 7.22
CA LEU A 93 20.79 -4.77 6.10
C LEU A 93 22.10 -4.10 5.67
N GLY A 94 22.68 -3.23 6.51
CA GLY A 94 23.80 -2.37 6.13
C GLY A 94 25.11 -2.55 6.90
N ALA A 95 25.19 -3.43 7.90
CA ALA A 95 26.26 -3.30 8.90
C ALA A 95 27.08 -4.55 9.23
N GLU A 96 26.91 -5.74 8.64
CA GLU A 96 27.82 -6.85 8.95
C GLU A 96 27.68 -8.08 8.04
N ALA A 97 28.40 -8.10 6.90
CA ALA A 97 28.83 -9.35 6.25
C ALA A 97 29.93 -9.10 5.21
N GLY A 98 31.14 -8.81 5.67
CA GLY A 98 32.33 -9.23 4.94
C GLY A 98 32.55 -10.72 5.20
N GLY A 99 32.27 -11.58 4.22
CA GLY A 99 32.68 -13.00 4.26
C GLY A 99 31.65 -14.01 3.73
N SER A 100 31.73 -14.29 2.42
CA SER A 100 31.40 -15.53 1.69
C SER A 100 30.55 -16.63 2.35
N THR A 101 29.39 -16.97 1.77
CA THR A 101 28.97 -18.35 1.42
C THR A 101 27.67 -18.38 0.58
N LEU A 102 27.63 -17.84 -0.65
CA LEU A 102 26.59 -18.21 -1.64
C LEU A 102 27.12 -18.02 -3.07
N SER A 103 28.26 -18.63 -3.41
CA SER A 103 28.86 -18.54 -4.75
C SER A 103 29.00 -19.89 -5.47
N SER A 104 28.12 -20.86 -5.19
CA SER A 104 28.13 -22.16 -5.89
C SER A 104 26.96 -22.31 -6.87
N ALA A 105 25.76 -21.81 -6.55
CA ALA A 105 24.58 -21.99 -7.41
C ALA A 105 24.56 -21.05 -8.63
N ALA A 106 24.92 -19.78 -8.45
CA ALA A 106 24.94 -18.79 -9.54
C ALA A 106 26.08 -19.01 -10.55
N GLU A 107 27.22 -19.54 -10.08
CA GLU A 107 28.38 -19.86 -10.92
C GLU A 107 28.14 -21.11 -11.79
N GLN A 108 27.40 -22.10 -11.26
CA GLN A 108 27.02 -23.31 -11.99
C GLN A 108 25.99 -23.04 -13.10
N HIS A 109 25.12 -22.04 -12.91
CA HIS A 109 24.13 -21.68 -13.92
C HIS A 109 24.78 -21.00 -15.14
N ARG A 110 25.73 -20.07 -14.92
CA ARG A 110 26.46 -19.42 -16.03
C ARG A 110 27.30 -20.39 -16.86
N LYS A 111 27.82 -21.46 -16.25
CA LYS A 111 28.63 -22.45 -16.97
C LYS A 111 27.79 -23.47 -17.75
N LYS A 112 26.52 -23.69 -17.39
CA LYS A 112 25.58 -24.52 -18.16
C LYS A 112 25.02 -23.79 -19.38
N VAL A 113 24.71 -22.50 -19.24
CA VAL A 113 24.19 -21.68 -20.35
C VAL A 113 25.20 -21.57 -21.51
N ALA A 114 26.50 -21.64 -21.24
CA ALA A 114 27.55 -21.62 -22.27
C ALA A 114 27.78 -22.97 -22.97
N GLN A 115 27.09 -24.05 -22.58
CA GLN A 115 27.28 -25.41 -23.12
C GLN A 115 25.99 -25.99 -23.74
N GLU A 116 24.92 -25.21 -23.84
CA GLU A 116 23.63 -25.63 -24.44
C GLU A 116 23.37 -24.97 -25.81
N ASP A 117 24.40 -24.37 -26.43
CA ASP A 117 24.34 -23.71 -27.75
C ASP A 117 24.50 -24.68 -28.95
N GLU A 118 24.45 -26.02 -28.77
CA GLU A 118 24.63 -26.98 -29.87
C GLU A 118 23.36 -27.72 -30.35
N ASP A 119 22.21 -27.67 -29.65
CA ASP A 119 21.10 -28.60 -29.94
C ASP A 119 19.74 -28.01 -30.36
N GLU A 120 19.53 -26.69 -30.40
CA GLU A 120 18.22 -26.11 -30.80
C GLU A 120 18.15 -25.56 -32.24
N ALA A 121 18.79 -26.27 -33.17
CA ALA A 121 18.51 -26.16 -34.61
C ALA A 121 17.18 -26.84 -35.03
N TYR A 122 16.20 -27.01 -34.12
CA TYR A 122 15.06 -27.92 -34.30
C TYR A 122 13.67 -27.27 -34.41
N PHE A 123 13.54 -25.95 -34.53
CA PHE A 123 12.28 -25.34 -35.00
C PHE A 123 12.56 -24.30 -36.08
N GLY A 124 13.16 -24.77 -37.17
CA GLY A 124 13.15 -24.05 -38.43
C GLY A 124 11.77 -24.08 -39.09
N GLU A 125 11.38 -22.91 -39.60
CA GLU A 125 10.44 -22.62 -40.70
C GLU A 125 9.08 -23.35 -40.73
N GLY A 126 8.01 -22.56 -40.62
CA GLY A 126 6.69 -22.94 -41.11
C GLY A 126 5.59 -21.93 -40.76
N ASP A 127 5.06 -21.29 -41.80
CA ASP A 127 3.79 -20.55 -41.90
C ASP A 127 3.62 -19.17 -41.24
N ASP A 128 3.91 -18.17 -42.09
CA ASP A 128 2.98 -17.12 -42.55
C ASP A 128 1.53 -17.27 -42.03
N ASP A 129 1.08 -16.36 -41.15
CA ASP A 129 -0.33 -15.98 -41.02
C ASP A 129 -0.48 -14.61 -40.31
N GLU A 130 -0.74 -13.60 -41.14
CA GLU A 130 -1.49 -12.35 -40.95
C GLU A 130 -1.42 -11.56 -39.62
N ILE A 131 -0.69 -10.45 -39.67
CA ILE A 131 -0.89 -9.27 -38.80
C ILE A 131 -2.25 -8.64 -39.13
N GLY A 132 -3.29 -8.96 -38.35
CA GLY A 132 -4.54 -8.21 -38.33
C GLY A 132 -4.38 -6.84 -37.65
N PRO A 133 -4.97 -5.75 -38.17
CA PRO A 133 -4.74 -4.40 -37.64
C PRO A 133 -5.39 -4.21 -36.27
N GLN A 134 -4.60 -3.78 -35.28
CA GLN A 134 -5.10 -3.28 -34.00
C GLN A 134 -5.85 -1.95 -34.20
N PRO A 135 -7.09 -1.77 -33.70
CA PRO A 135 -7.75 -0.47 -33.73
C PRO A 135 -7.21 0.46 -32.62
N ALA A 136 -6.99 1.72 -33.01
CA ALA A 136 -6.49 2.82 -32.17
C ALA A 136 -7.50 3.24 -31.07
N PRO A 137 -7.03 3.87 -29.97
CA PRO A 137 -7.89 4.27 -28.86
C PRO A 137 -8.84 5.40 -29.28
N GLY A 138 -10.14 5.14 -29.24
CA GLY A 138 -11.18 6.13 -29.59
C GLY A 138 -12.44 5.58 -30.28
N SER A 139 -12.54 4.27 -30.52
CA SER A 139 -13.75 3.70 -31.13
C SER A 139 -14.82 3.38 -30.09
N LEU A 140 -15.98 4.06 -30.18
CA LEU A 140 -17.19 3.75 -29.43
C LEU A 140 -17.75 2.40 -29.91
N VAL A 141 -17.86 1.44 -28.99
CA VAL A 141 -18.52 0.15 -29.24
C VAL A 141 -20.03 0.42 -29.35
N SER A 142 -20.58 0.34 -30.56
CA SER A 142 -22.03 0.33 -30.77
C SER A 142 -22.56 -1.06 -30.40
N TYR A 143 -23.37 -1.15 -29.34
CA TYR A 143 -24.17 -2.34 -29.07
C TYR A 143 -25.25 -2.44 -30.14
N ALA A 144 -25.20 -3.52 -30.92
CA ALA A 144 -26.30 -3.91 -31.80
C ALA A 144 -27.45 -4.47 -30.95
N ASP A 145 -28.65 -4.03 -31.29
CA ASP A 145 -29.97 -4.42 -30.80
C ASP A 145 -30.17 -5.95 -30.94
N ASP A 146 -30.43 -6.65 -29.84
CA ASP A 146 -30.89 -8.05 -29.86
C ASP A 146 -32.42 -8.06 -30.12
N PRO A 147 -32.92 -8.75 -31.15
CA PRO A 147 -34.36 -8.93 -31.31
C PRO A 147 -34.93 -10.03 -30.38
N ASP A 148 -36.12 -9.77 -29.85
CA ASP A 148 -36.94 -10.57 -28.91
C ASP A 148 -37.08 -12.07 -29.23
#